data_AF-A0A2G9TIM7-F1
#
_entry.id   AF-A0A2G9TIM7-F1
#
_cell.length_a   1.000
_cell.length_b   1.000
_cell.length_c   1.000
_cell.angle_alpha   90.00
_cell.angle_beta   90.00
_cell.angle_gamma   90.00
#
_symmetry.space_group_name_H-M   'P 1'
#
loop_
_entity.id
_entity.type
_entity.pdbx_description
1 polymer ?
#
loop_
_entity_poly.entity_id
_entity_poly.type
_entity_poly.pdbx_seq_one_letter_code
_entity_poly.pdbx_strand_id
1 'polypeptide(L)'
;TYHGRLILLNTLENFKGLDRKTLLLEEASKVWEIIESGEWLLYPERLVPFVFTVYADLKKFHYYFWNCFPALCFPENIKQQIVFADPSPVADCAGWPLRNLVAAVAYMKRSWRWCSFVSLKGGGDLKGFKISWDETEPNQLPASVGWERNLQGKMVPQFVDMRKQFDPRK
;
A
#
# COMPACT_ATOMS: atom_id res chain seq x y z
N THR A 1 -8.56 -9.08 9.62
CA THR A 1 -8.21 -9.65 10.95
C THR A 1 -7.12 -10.69 10.78
N TYR A 2 -6.10 -10.76 11.64
CA TYR A 2 -4.93 -11.65 11.43
C TYR A 2 -5.17 -13.09 11.90
N HIS A 3 -4.47 -14.05 11.29
CA HIS A 3 -4.61 -15.49 11.56
C HIS A 3 -3.26 -16.15 11.80
N GLY A 4 -3.20 -17.13 12.71
CA GLY A 4 -1.96 -17.83 13.05
C GLY A 4 -2.17 -19.12 13.86
N ARG A 5 -1.08 -19.84 14.13
CA ARG A 5 -1.08 -21.16 14.79
C ARG A 5 -0.24 -21.15 16.06
N LEU A 6 -0.69 -21.88 17.08
CA LEU A 6 0.07 -22.15 18.31
C LEU A 6 0.52 -23.61 18.37
N ILE A 7 1.79 -23.85 18.70
CA ILE A 7 2.40 -25.16 18.90
C ILE A 7 2.95 -25.21 20.32
N LEU A 8 2.30 -26.01 21.17
CA LEU A 8 2.72 -26.24 22.55
C LEU A 8 3.48 -27.55 22.66
N LEU A 9 4.65 -27.52 23.30
CA LEU A 9 5.54 -28.66 23.49
C LEU A 9 5.58 -29.04 24.97
N ASN A 10 5.70 -30.34 25.25
CA ASN A 10 5.58 -30.88 26.61
C ASN A 10 6.90 -30.88 27.42
N THR A 11 8.05 -30.81 26.75
CA THR A 11 9.38 -30.87 27.40
C THR A 11 10.31 -29.78 26.87
N LEU A 12 11.29 -29.37 27.68
CA LEU A 12 12.29 -28.39 27.30
C LEU A 12 13.18 -28.91 26.18
N GLU A 13 13.44 -30.21 26.16
CA GLU A 13 14.23 -30.91 25.14
C GLU A 13 13.53 -30.84 23.79
N ASN A 14 12.23 -31.14 23.73
CA ASN A 14 11.46 -31.04 22.48
C ASN A 14 11.41 -29.59 21.97
N PHE A 15 11.32 -28.62 22.87
CA PHE A 15 11.37 -27.19 22.51
C PHE A 15 12.70 -26.77 21.89
N LYS A 16 13.81 -27.23 22.47
CA LYS A 16 15.16 -26.96 21.96
C LYS A 16 15.46 -27.74 20.67
N GLY A 17 14.90 -28.95 20.52
CA GLY A 17 15.11 -29.83 19.37
C GLY A 17 14.17 -29.61 18.20
N LEU A 18 13.19 -28.70 18.29
CA LEU A 18 12.24 -28.44 17.20
C LEU A 18 12.98 -27.97 15.94
N ASP A 19 12.76 -28.66 14.81
CA ASP A 19 13.32 -28.27 13.51
C ASP A 19 12.66 -26.98 12.99
N ARG A 20 13.31 -25.87 13.29
CA ARG A 20 12.83 -24.52 12.94
C ARG A 20 12.89 -24.25 11.44
N LYS A 21 13.82 -24.88 10.74
CA LYS A 21 14.02 -24.64 9.31
C LYS A 21 12.86 -25.23 8.53
N THR A 22 12.48 -26.46 8.87
CA THR A 22 11.34 -27.12 8.24
C THR A 22 10.03 -26.38 8.54
N LEU A 23 9.80 -25.97 9.80
CA LEU A 23 8.62 -25.19 10.16
C LEU A 23 8.51 -23.88 9.37
N LEU A 24 9.62 -23.15 9.23
CA LEU A 24 9.62 -21.91 8.44
C LEU A 24 9.25 -22.16 6.99
N LEU A 25 9.84 -23.20 6.37
CA LEU A 25 9.56 -23.53 4.98
C LEU A 25 8.10 -23.94 4.78
N GLU A 26 7.52 -24.74 5.69
CA GLU A 26 6.11 -25.12 5.64
C GLU A 26 5.17 -23.91 5.69
N GLU A 27 5.45 -22.92 6.55
CA GLU A 27 4.61 -21.72 6.66
C GLU A 27 4.86 -20.73 5.51
N ALA A 28 6.09 -20.65 5.00
CA ALA A 28 6.39 -19.90 3.79
C ALA A 28 5.68 -20.49 2.58
N SER A 29 5.64 -21.82 2.46
CA SER A 29 4.85 -22.49 1.42
C SER A 29 3.40 -22.07 1.47
N LYS A 30 2.80 -21.89 2.65
CA LYS A 30 1.42 -21.37 2.75
C LYS A 30 1.29 -19.92 2.32
N VAL A 31 2.24 -19.04 2.64
CA VAL A 31 2.22 -17.65 2.13
C VAL A 31 2.38 -17.61 0.63
N TRP A 32 3.22 -18.50 0.07
CA TRP A 32 3.35 -18.66 -1.37
C TRP A 32 2.07 -19.19 -1.97
N GLU A 33 1.43 -20.19 -1.35
CA GLU A 33 0.08 -20.63 -1.69
C GLU A 33 -0.92 -19.47 -1.63
N ILE A 34 -0.76 -18.43 -0.78
CA ILE A 34 -1.62 -17.23 -0.70
C ILE A 34 -1.27 -16.16 -1.76
N ILE A 35 0.01 -15.91 -2.02
CA ILE A 35 0.46 -14.97 -3.06
C ILE A 35 0.14 -15.54 -4.45
N GLU A 36 0.42 -16.83 -4.65
CA GLU A 36 0.07 -17.59 -5.85
C GLU A 36 -1.43 -17.73 -6.00
N SER A 37 -2.16 -18.03 -4.91
CA SER A 37 -3.62 -18.08 -5.00
C SER A 37 -4.26 -16.70 -5.16
N GLY A 38 -3.50 -15.60 -4.97
CA GLY A 38 -4.01 -14.22 -5.13
C GLY A 38 -4.99 -13.80 -4.04
N GLU A 39 -5.20 -14.63 -3.02
CA GLU A 39 -6.17 -14.45 -1.93
C GLU A 39 -5.97 -13.14 -1.16
N TRP A 40 -4.75 -12.64 -1.20
CA TRP A 40 -4.35 -11.35 -0.65
C TRP A 40 -4.96 -10.11 -1.27
N LEU A 41 -5.48 -10.18 -2.48
CA LEU A 41 -6.15 -9.04 -3.09
C LEU A 41 -7.50 -8.77 -2.41
N LEU A 42 -8.08 -9.81 -1.79
CA LEU A 42 -9.38 -9.78 -1.11
C LEU A 42 -9.21 -9.67 0.40
N TYR A 43 -8.19 -10.35 0.89
CA TYR A 43 -7.85 -10.42 2.29
C TYR A 43 -6.37 -10.10 2.38
N PRO A 44 -5.97 -8.84 2.16
CA PRO A 44 -4.56 -8.43 2.20
C PRO A 44 -3.90 -8.81 3.53
N GLU A 45 -4.70 -9.02 4.57
CA GLU A 45 -4.24 -9.54 5.85
C GLU A 45 -3.78 -11.00 5.84
N ARG A 46 -4.21 -11.85 4.89
CA ARG A 46 -3.83 -13.27 4.81
C ARG A 46 -2.43 -13.49 4.25
N LEU A 47 -1.83 -12.48 3.62
CA LEU A 47 -0.39 -12.46 3.35
C LEU A 47 0.48 -12.50 4.60
N VAL A 48 -0.14 -12.40 5.78
CA VAL A 48 0.54 -12.12 7.04
C VAL A 48 0.20 -13.18 8.11
N PRO A 49 0.47 -14.47 7.88
CA PRO A 49 0.28 -15.48 8.90
C PRO A 49 1.43 -15.50 9.93
N PHE A 50 1.23 -16.21 11.04
CA PHE A 50 2.26 -16.38 12.07
C PHE A 50 2.12 -17.71 12.83
N VAL A 51 3.23 -18.16 13.43
CA VAL A 51 3.27 -19.35 14.31
C VAL A 51 3.96 -19.02 15.62
N PHE A 52 3.35 -19.44 16.73
CA PHE A 52 3.91 -19.41 18.07
C PHE A 52 4.33 -20.81 18.50
N THR A 53 5.57 -20.97 18.96
CA THR A 53 5.99 -22.23 19.60
C THR A 53 6.35 -21.99 21.06
N VAL A 54 5.87 -22.86 21.96
CA VAL A 54 5.91 -22.63 23.41
C VAL A 54 6.23 -23.92 24.16
N TYR A 55 6.97 -23.83 25.26
CA TYR A 55 7.07 -24.84 26.31
C TYR A 55 6.85 -24.18 27.68
N ALA A 56 6.06 -24.82 28.55
CA ALA A 56 5.72 -24.30 29.88
C ALA A 56 6.11 -25.29 30.98
N ASP A 57 7.02 -24.90 31.88
CA ASP A 57 7.28 -25.60 33.14
C ASP A 57 6.34 -25.03 34.21
N LEU A 58 5.18 -25.68 34.40
CA LEU A 58 4.15 -25.25 35.34
C LEU A 58 4.55 -25.45 36.81
N LYS A 59 5.57 -26.26 37.10
CA LYS A 59 6.06 -26.45 38.47
C LYS A 59 6.91 -25.27 38.91
N LYS A 60 7.71 -24.72 37.98
CA LYS A 60 8.57 -23.56 38.21
C LYS A 60 7.97 -22.24 37.74
N PHE A 61 6.81 -22.29 37.08
CA PHE A 61 6.19 -21.14 36.41
C PHE A 61 7.11 -20.47 35.37
N HIS A 62 7.90 -21.27 34.65
CA HIS A 62 8.76 -20.79 33.56
C HIS A 62 8.15 -21.10 32.20
N TYR A 63 8.19 -20.12 31.29
CA TYR A 63 7.61 -20.24 29.95
C TYR A 63 8.67 -19.87 28.91
N TYR A 64 8.91 -20.78 27.98
CA TYR A 64 9.85 -20.64 26.87
C TYR A 64 9.04 -20.50 25.58
N PHE A 65 9.37 -19.54 24.72
CA PHE A 65 8.66 -19.35 23.45
C PHE A 65 9.61 -18.91 22.33
N TRP A 66 9.23 -19.22 21.08
CA TRP A 66 9.95 -18.76 19.89
C TRP A 66 9.03 -18.75 18.65
N ASN A 67 8.78 -17.56 18.09
CA ASN A 67 7.78 -17.31 17.04
C ASN A 67 8.35 -17.35 15.61
N CYS A 68 7.48 -17.57 14.62
CA CYS A 68 7.78 -17.61 13.19
C CYS A 68 6.78 -16.77 12.38
N PHE A 69 7.28 -15.95 11.46
CA PHE A 69 6.51 -15.12 10.53
C PHE A 69 7.05 -15.37 9.11
N PRO A 70 6.41 -16.25 8.34
CA PRO A 70 6.90 -16.63 7.01
C PRO A 70 6.88 -15.46 6.02
N ALA A 71 7.89 -15.42 5.17
CA ALA A 71 8.03 -14.42 4.11
C ALA A 71 8.66 -15.04 2.86
N LEU A 72 8.20 -14.57 1.69
CA LEU A 72 8.61 -15.08 0.38
C LEU A 72 9.73 -14.26 -0.25
N CYS A 73 10.57 -14.93 -1.02
CA CYS A 73 11.68 -14.32 -1.74
C CYS A 73 11.37 -14.33 -3.27
N PHE A 74 11.00 -13.19 -3.89
CA PHE A 74 10.64 -13.04 -5.33
C PHE A 74 11.85 -12.67 -6.23
N PRO A 75 11.77 -12.89 -7.58
CA PRO A 75 12.75 -12.41 -8.56
C PRO A 75 12.58 -10.91 -8.81
N GLU A 76 13.67 -10.29 -9.22
CA GLU A 76 13.79 -8.84 -9.12
C GLU A 76 12.97 -8.03 -10.20
N ASN A 77 12.16 -8.62 -11.13
CA ASN A 77 11.80 -7.98 -12.45
C ASN A 77 10.32 -8.08 -13.05
N ILE A 78 9.24 -7.55 -12.43
CA ILE A 78 7.77 -7.69 -12.82
C ILE A 78 7.03 -6.42 -13.42
N LYS A 79 5.92 -6.56 -14.24
CA LYS A 79 4.97 -5.50 -14.84
C LYS A 79 3.64 -5.28 -14.07
N GLN A 80 3.13 -4.03 -13.88
CA GLN A 80 2.01 -3.68 -12.95
C GLN A 80 1.18 -2.45 -13.43
N GLN A 81 -0.05 -2.28 -12.93
CA GLN A 81 -0.96 -1.15 -13.25
C GLN A 81 -1.53 -0.52 -11.99
N ILE A 82 -1.91 0.76 -12.05
CA ILE A 82 -2.18 1.53 -10.84
C ILE A 82 -3.51 2.28 -10.91
N VAL A 83 -4.35 1.99 -9.92
CA VAL A 83 -5.68 2.57 -9.76
C VAL A 83 -5.64 3.63 -8.66
N PHE A 84 -6.43 4.69 -8.79
CA PHE A 84 -6.49 5.76 -7.80
C PHE A 84 -7.85 6.42 -7.72
N ALA A 85 -8.18 6.90 -6.53
CA ALA A 85 -9.34 7.76 -6.32
C ALA A 85 -9.15 9.12 -7.01
N ASP A 86 -10.14 9.55 -7.78
CA ASP A 86 -10.13 10.72 -8.63
C ASP A 86 -11.25 11.69 -8.24
N PRO A 87 -10.96 12.88 -7.71
CA PRO A 87 -11.99 13.82 -7.25
C PRO A 87 -12.63 14.64 -8.38
N SER A 88 -12.19 14.50 -9.65
CA SER A 88 -12.66 15.37 -10.73
C SER A 88 -14.14 15.16 -11.06
N PRO A 89 -14.94 16.23 -11.20
CA PRO A 89 -16.35 16.14 -11.62
C PRO A 89 -16.51 16.08 -13.14
N VAL A 90 -15.43 16.22 -13.92
CA VAL A 90 -15.48 16.26 -15.39
C VAL A 90 -15.27 14.85 -15.93
N ALA A 91 -16.22 14.34 -16.72
CA ALA A 91 -16.25 12.94 -17.14
C ALA A 91 -14.99 12.49 -17.92
N ASP A 92 -14.67 13.12 -19.04
CA ASP A 92 -13.60 12.65 -19.95
C ASP A 92 -12.18 13.09 -19.59
N CYS A 93 -11.98 13.63 -18.39
CA CYS A 93 -10.68 14.12 -17.94
C CYS A 93 -10.30 13.48 -16.61
N ALA A 94 -9.06 13.00 -16.50
CA ALA A 94 -8.53 12.60 -15.20
C ALA A 94 -8.41 13.81 -14.30
N GLY A 95 -8.74 13.65 -13.02
CA GLY A 95 -8.44 14.69 -12.05
C GLY A 95 -6.96 14.91 -11.85
N TRP A 96 -6.67 16.05 -11.22
CA TRP A 96 -5.32 16.46 -10.87
C TRP A 96 -4.47 15.37 -10.18
N PRO A 97 -5.03 14.49 -9.31
CA PRO A 97 -4.24 13.43 -8.70
C PRO A 97 -3.60 12.45 -9.67
N LEU A 98 -4.14 12.26 -10.89
CA LEU A 98 -3.53 11.38 -11.88
C LEU A 98 -2.13 11.84 -12.25
N ARG A 99 -1.90 13.14 -12.43
CA ARG A 99 -0.58 13.63 -12.82
C ARG A 99 0.44 13.31 -11.75
N ASN A 100 0.06 13.52 -10.50
CA ASN A 100 0.88 13.17 -9.35
C ASN A 100 1.09 11.65 -9.28
N LEU A 101 0.08 10.82 -9.58
CA LEU A 101 0.20 9.36 -9.62
C LEU A 101 1.03 8.85 -10.79
N VAL A 102 0.93 9.46 -11.96
CA VAL A 102 1.74 9.12 -13.14
C VAL A 102 3.18 9.47 -12.89
N ALA A 103 3.42 10.69 -12.43
CA ALA A 103 4.71 11.07 -11.91
C ALA A 103 5.14 10.02 -10.88
N ALA A 104 4.28 9.60 -9.93
CA ALA A 104 4.62 8.61 -8.92
C ALA A 104 4.97 7.22 -9.49
N VAL A 105 4.26 6.72 -10.49
CA VAL A 105 4.50 5.37 -11.02
C VAL A 105 5.60 5.34 -12.07
N ALA A 106 5.71 6.36 -12.91
CA ALA A 106 6.89 6.56 -13.76
C ALA A 106 8.15 6.64 -12.93
N TYR A 107 8.04 7.42 -11.86
CA TYR A 107 9.06 7.50 -10.84
C TYR A 107 9.31 6.15 -10.14
N MET A 108 8.28 5.33 -9.81
CA MET A 108 8.39 4.01 -9.13
C MET A 108 8.82 2.85 -10.02
N LYS A 109 8.56 2.91 -11.33
CA LYS A 109 8.79 1.84 -12.29
C LYS A 109 9.54 2.39 -13.49
N ARG A 110 10.75 2.88 -13.23
CA ARG A 110 11.57 3.63 -14.20
C ARG A 110 11.98 2.83 -15.45
N SER A 111 12.12 1.50 -15.33
CA SER A 111 12.35 0.62 -16.49
C SER A 111 11.13 0.53 -17.40
N TRP A 112 9.97 0.95 -16.91
CA TRP A 112 8.81 1.13 -17.73
C TRP A 112 8.84 2.54 -18.29
N ARG A 113 8.60 2.61 -19.60
CA ARG A 113 8.40 3.87 -20.33
C ARG A 113 6.93 4.23 -20.46
N TRP A 114 6.11 3.49 -19.74
CA TRP A 114 4.69 3.63 -19.72
C TRP A 114 4.13 2.85 -18.54
N CYS A 115 3.06 3.35 -17.99
CA CYS A 115 2.16 2.57 -17.16
C CYS A 115 0.75 2.95 -17.55
N SER A 116 -0.16 2.09 -17.19
CA SER A 116 -1.57 2.36 -17.34
C SER A 116 -2.12 2.73 -15.98
N PHE A 117 -2.87 3.83 -15.96
CA PHE A 117 -3.55 4.32 -14.78
C PHE A 117 -5.04 4.26 -14.99
N VAL A 118 -5.76 4.15 -13.89
CA VAL A 118 -7.21 4.13 -13.90
C VAL A 118 -7.73 4.99 -12.77
N SER A 119 -8.52 6.00 -13.13
CA SER A 119 -9.09 6.96 -12.20
C SER A 119 -10.42 6.47 -11.65
N LEU A 120 -10.74 6.79 -10.39
CA LEU A 120 -11.96 6.35 -9.68
C LEU A 120 -12.70 7.52 -9.04
N LYS A 121 -13.77 8.00 -9.69
CA LYS A 121 -14.48 9.23 -9.28
C LYS A 121 -15.64 9.04 -8.33
N GLY A 122 -16.05 10.14 -7.69
CA GLY A 122 -17.28 10.22 -6.91
C GLY A 122 -18.49 9.88 -7.80
N GLY A 123 -19.32 8.93 -7.37
CA GLY A 123 -20.33 8.29 -8.22
C GLY A 123 -19.83 7.07 -9.02
N GLY A 124 -18.53 6.78 -9.00
CA GLY A 124 -17.90 5.56 -9.51
C GLY A 124 -17.28 5.64 -10.91
N ASP A 125 -17.30 6.80 -11.57
CA ASP A 125 -16.83 6.93 -12.97
C ASP A 125 -15.33 6.60 -13.09
N LEU A 126 -15.01 5.63 -13.96
CA LEU A 126 -13.65 5.14 -14.18
C LEU A 126 -13.13 5.56 -15.56
N LYS A 127 -11.96 6.17 -15.61
CA LYS A 127 -11.30 6.48 -16.89
C LYS A 127 -9.86 6.02 -16.90
N GLY A 128 -9.52 5.27 -17.95
CA GLY A 128 -8.20 4.71 -18.17
C GLY A 128 -7.31 5.65 -18.95
N PHE A 129 -6.05 5.73 -18.54
CA PHE A 129 -5.04 6.57 -19.16
C PHE A 129 -3.77 5.76 -19.32
N LYS A 130 -3.47 5.41 -20.57
CA LYS A 130 -2.15 4.91 -20.90
C LYS A 130 -1.24 6.09 -21.08
N ILE A 131 -0.32 6.24 -20.14
CA ILE A 131 0.60 7.36 -20.17
C ILE A 131 1.97 6.75 -20.35
N SER A 132 2.52 7.01 -21.52
CA SER A 132 3.94 6.88 -21.76
C SER A 132 4.64 8.15 -21.32
N TRP A 133 5.88 8.00 -20.94
CA TRP A 133 6.76 9.10 -20.64
C TRP A 133 8.13 8.77 -21.20
N ASP A 134 8.80 9.80 -21.65
CA ASP A 134 10.22 9.70 -21.96
C ASP A 134 11.00 9.53 -20.66
N GLU A 135 12.29 9.30 -20.81
CA GLU A 135 13.17 9.27 -19.67
C GLU A 135 13.12 10.62 -18.95
N THR A 136 12.78 10.57 -17.66
CA THR A 136 12.62 11.76 -16.84
C THR A 136 13.97 12.19 -16.28
N GLU A 137 14.38 13.45 -16.48
CA GLU A 137 15.56 14.00 -15.80
C GLU A 137 15.28 14.05 -14.28
N PRO A 138 15.97 13.25 -13.44
CA PRO A 138 15.47 12.95 -12.09
C PRO A 138 15.44 14.12 -11.10
N ASN A 139 16.11 15.24 -11.38
CA ASN A 139 16.45 16.27 -10.38
C ASN A 139 16.00 17.67 -10.74
N GLN A 140 15.31 17.81 -11.85
CA GLN A 140 14.54 19.00 -12.04
C GLN A 140 13.14 18.71 -11.55
N LEU A 141 12.75 19.48 -10.53
CA LEU A 141 11.34 19.62 -10.17
C LEU A 141 10.57 19.73 -11.49
N PRO A 142 9.70 18.76 -11.81
CA PRO A 142 8.86 18.88 -12.98
C PRO A 142 8.12 20.20 -12.84
N ALA A 143 8.09 20.96 -13.93
CA ALA A 143 7.48 22.29 -13.94
C ALA A 143 6.14 22.23 -13.19
N SER A 144 6.07 22.96 -12.08
CA SER A 144 5.00 22.82 -11.12
C SER A 144 3.97 23.89 -11.34
N VAL A 145 2.72 23.47 -11.28
CA VAL A 145 1.54 24.30 -11.45
C VAL A 145 0.53 23.90 -10.39
N GLY A 146 -0.34 24.83 -10.00
CA GLY A 146 -1.35 24.52 -8.99
C GLY A 146 -1.95 25.72 -8.27
N TRP A 147 -1.41 26.93 -8.45
CA TRP A 147 -2.06 28.14 -7.93
C TRP A 147 -3.45 28.28 -8.56
N GLU A 148 -4.46 28.21 -7.71
CA GLU A 148 -5.84 28.41 -8.11
C GLU A 148 -6.00 29.83 -8.68
N ARG A 149 -6.71 29.91 -9.80
CA ARG A 149 -7.03 31.18 -10.43
C ARG A 149 -8.35 31.67 -9.87
N ASN A 150 -8.47 32.98 -9.67
CA ASN A 150 -9.76 33.57 -9.34
C ASN A 150 -10.73 33.48 -10.54
N LEU A 151 -11.99 33.87 -10.33
CA LEU A 151 -13.03 33.84 -11.37
C LEU A 151 -12.71 34.68 -12.62
N GLN A 152 -11.78 35.63 -12.52
CA GLN A 152 -11.28 36.45 -13.63
C GLN A 152 -10.01 35.86 -14.27
N GLY A 153 -9.60 34.66 -13.87
CA GLY A 153 -8.44 33.93 -14.38
C GLY A 153 -7.07 34.38 -13.83
N LYS A 154 -7.04 35.30 -12.85
CA LYS A 154 -5.79 35.87 -12.30
C LYS A 154 -5.26 35.07 -11.11
N MET A 155 -3.93 35.01 -10.99
CA MET A 155 -3.21 34.37 -9.87
C MET A 155 -2.88 35.41 -8.81
N VAL A 156 -3.86 35.71 -7.95
CA VAL A 156 -3.71 36.69 -6.87
C VAL A 156 -4.31 36.13 -5.59
N PRO A 157 -3.79 36.49 -4.40
CA PRO A 157 -4.37 36.05 -3.15
C PRO A 157 -5.81 36.52 -3.04
N GLN A 158 -6.67 35.66 -2.50
CA GLN A 158 -8.05 36.01 -2.20
C GLN A 158 -8.16 36.42 -0.74
N PHE A 159 -8.74 37.58 -0.50
CA PHE A 159 -9.04 38.08 0.84
C PHE A 159 -10.55 38.11 1.02
N VAL A 160 -11.01 37.53 2.13
CA VAL A 160 -12.42 37.52 2.49
C VAL A 160 -12.56 38.16 3.85
N ASP A 161 -13.23 39.32 3.90
CA ASP A 161 -13.59 39.97 5.15
C ASP A 161 -14.98 39.51 5.59
N MET A 162 -14.99 38.64 6.58
CA MET A 162 -16.23 38.10 7.13
C MET A 162 -16.77 38.90 8.32
N ARG A 163 -16.21 40.08 8.63
CA ARG A 163 -16.71 40.90 9.75
C ARG A 163 -18.18 41.26 9.58
N LYS A 164 -18.70 41.47 8.36
CA LYS A 164 -20.15 41.71 8.18
C LYS A 164 -21.03 40.50 8.47
N GLN A 165 -20.47 39.28 8.52
CA GLN A 165 -21.21 38.07 8.90
C GLN A 165 -21.10 37.76 10.40
N PHE A 166 -20.06 38.27 11.07
CA PHE A 166 -19.72 37.88 12.43
C PHE A 166 -19.58 39.03 13.44
N ASP A 167 -19.57 40.30 13.01
CA ASP A 167 -19.53 41.46 13.90
C ASP A 167 -20.92 41.71 14.47
N PRO A 168 -21.14 41.50 15.79
CA PRO A 168 -22.46 41.64 16.40
C PRO A 168 -22.91 43.09 16.56
N ARG A 169 -22.02 44.05 16.28
CA ARG A 169 -22.33 45.48 16.29
C ARG A 169 -22.81 45.98 14.93
N LYS A 170 -22.92 45.08 13.95
CA LYS A 170 -23.52 45.30 12.65
C LYS A 170 -24.58 44.27 12.34
#